data_AF-A0A8J8BN31-F1
#
_entry.id   AF-A0A8J8BN31-F1
#
_cell.length_a   1.000
_cell.length_b   1.000
_cell.length_c   1.000
_cell.angle_alpha   90.00
_cell.angle_beta   90.00
_cell.angle_gamma   90.00
#
_symmetry.space_group_name_H-M   'P 1'
#
loop_
_entity.id
_entity.type
_entity.pdbx_description
1 polymer ?
#
loop_
_entity_poly.entity_id
_entity_poly.type
_entity_poly.pdbx_seq_one_letter_code
_entity_poly.pdbx_strand_id
1 'polypeptide(L)'
;MSELDSLRQKFIFSGPDRLSNEELLSIFLNSKSKASNLLSFFNHNLHSIFSIPTCELERVDDIDTATACQINAVVEIIKRLLYIPPKTHHIYSTSDVYKILGPEMMLLKQEEFRVVLLDSKNQFLRCEIVSRGSSSRVLVEMV
;
A
#
# COMPACT_ATOMS: atom_id res chain seq x y z
N MET A 1 23.47 25.34 -1.70
CA MET A 1 22.13 24.77 -1.98
C MET A 1 22.19 23.31 -1.55
N SER A 2 21.26 22.83 -0.73
CA SER A 2 21.27 21.42 -0.31
C SER A 2 20.99 20.52 -1.51
N GLU A 3 21.56 19.32 -1.56
CA GLU A 3 21.23 18.34 -2.62
C GLU A 3 19.71 18.07 -2.68
N LEU A 4 19.06 18.05 -1.52
CA LEU A 4 17.60 17.93 -1.40
C LEU A 4 16.85 19.09 -2.07
N ASP A 5 17.39 20.31 -2.02
CA ASP A 5 16.77 21.47 -2.67
C ASP A 5 16.84 21.35 -4.20
N SER A 6 17.94 20.80 -4.72
CA SER A 6 18.07 20.47 -6.15
C SER A 6 17.05 19.41 -6.57
N LEU A 7 16.86 18.36 -5.77
CA LEU A 7 15.83 17.34 -6.03
C LEU A 7 14.42 17.92 -6.00
N ARG A 8 14.10 18.82 -5.07
CA ARG A 8 12.82 19.53 -5.02
C ARG A 8 12.60 20.41 -6.23
N GLN A 9 13.62 21.14 -6.69
CA GLN A 9 13.55 21.90 -7.93
C GLN A 9 13.30 20.97 -9.13
N LYS A 10 14.04 19.85 -9.23
CA LYS A 10 13.81 18.84 -10.27
C LYS A 10 12.37 18.34 -10.23
N PHE A 11 11.82 18.02 -9.06
CA PHE A 11 10.42 17.61 -8.89
C PHE A 11 9.44 18.66 -9.44
N ILE A 12 9.65 19.94 -9.12
CA ILE A 12 8.79 21.05 -9.57
C ILE A 12 8.86 21.27 -11.08
N PHE A 13 10.07 21.29 -11.66
CA PHE A 13 10.25 21.63 -13.09
C PHE A 13 10.05 20.46 -14.05
N SER A 14 10.40 19.25 -13.61
CA SER A 14 10.40 18.05 -14.45
C SER A 14 9.28 17.06 -14.12
N GLY A 15 8.60 17.24 -12.99
CA GLY A 15 7.55 16.34 -12.53
C GLY A 15 8.09 15.07 -11.85
N PRO A 16 7.24 14.35 -11.11
CA PRO A 16 7.61 13.15 -10.33
C PRO A 16 8.13 12.01 -11.22
N ASP A 17 7.62 11.87 -12.45
CA ASP A 17 7.96 10.76 -13.35
C ASP A 17 9.43 10.75 -13.81
N ARG A 18 10.13 11.88 -13.63
CA ARG A 18 11.55 12.04 -13.97
C ARG A 18 12.48 11.80 -12.78
N LEU A 19 11.93 11.42 -11.63
CA LEU A 19 12.71 11.11 -10.44
C LEU A 19 12.77 9.60 -10.23
N SER A 20 13.92 9.11 -9.75
CA SER A 20 14.05 7.71 -9.34
C SER A 20 13.28 7.46 -8.03
N ASN A 21 12.99 6.19 -7.73
CA ASN A 21 12.39 5.80 -6.45
C ASN A 21 13.21 6.31 -5.26
N GLU A 22 14.54 6.31 -5.36
CA GLU A 22 15.44 6.82 -4.33
C GLU A 22 15.34 8.35 -4.20
N GLU A 23 15.27 9.08 -5.31
CA GLU A 23 15.08 10.54 -5.29
C GLU A 23 13.73 10.92 -4.69
N LEU A 24 12.65 10.21 -5.06
CA LEU A 24 11.31 10.41 -4.50
C LEU A 24 11.28 10.15 -2.99
N LEU A 25 11.86 9.04 -2.53
CA LEU A 25 11.99 8.73 -1.11
C LEU A 25 12.88 9.76 -0.39
N SER A 26 13.95 10.23 -1.03
CA SER A 26 14.85 11.24 -0.44
C SER A 26 14.09 12.53 -0.16
N ILE A 27 13.26 12.99 -1.09
CA ILE A 27 12.39 14.16 -0.90
C ILE A 27 11.38 13.90 0.23
N PHE A 28 10.71 12.75 0.21
CA PHE A 28 9.68 12.39 1.18
C PHE A 28 10.21 12.27 2.61
N LEU A 29 11.36 11.63 2.80
CA LEU A 29 11.99 11.40 4.10
C LEU A 29 12.89 12.57 4.53
N ASN A 30 13.06 13.57 3.66
CA ASN A 30 14.02 14.66 3.82
C ASN A 30 15.44 14.17 4.14
N SER A 31 15.82 12.99 3.62
CA SER A 31 17.13 12.39 3.85
C SER A 31 17.47 11.37 2.75
N LYS A 32 18.65 11.54 2.15
CA LYS A 32 19.16 10.66 1.10
C LYS A 32 19.67 9.33 1.67
N SER A 33 20.30 9.36 2.86
CA SER A 33 20.79 8.13 3.51
C SER A 33 19.65 7.20 3.89
N LYS A 34 18.59 7.75 4.51
CA LYS A 34 17.38 6.97 4.88
C LYS A 34 16.73 6.33 3.65
N ALA A 35 16.63 7.07 2.53
CA ALA A 35 16.08 6.55 1.29
C ALA A 35 16.92 5.41 0.70
N SER A 36 18.24 5.57 0.67
CA SER A 36 19.17 4.57 0.16
C SER A 36 19.17 3.29 1.00
N ASN A 37 19.22 3.43 2.34
CA ASN A 37 19.18 2.31 3.29
C ASN A 37 17.86 1.53 3.20
N LEU A 38 16.71 2.22 3.09
CA LEU A 38 15.42 1.55 2.92
C LEU A 38 15.36 0.76 1.62
N LEU A 39 15.79 1.35 0.50
CA LEU A 39 15.77 0.66 -0.77
C LEU A 39 16.72 -0.53 -0.77
N SER A 40 17.94 -0.38 -0.27
CA SER A 40 18.91 -1.48 -0.24
C SER A 40 18.43 -2.64 0.65
N PHE A 41 17.89 -2.34 1.84
CA PHE A 41 17.36 -3.36 2.76
C PHE A 41 16.21 -4.16 2.14
N PHE A 42 15.37 -3.52 1.32
CA PHE A 42 14.25 -4.16 0.64
C PHE A 42 14.51 -4.50 -0.84
N ASN A 43 15.78 -4.71 -1.23
CA ASN A 43 16.18 -5.12 -2.60
C ASN A 43 15.60 -4.22 -3.71
N HIS A 44 15.60 -2.91 -3.48
CA HIS A 44 15.02 -1.87 -4.34
C HIS A 44 13.53 -2.05 -4.65
N ASN A 45 12.82 -2.87 -3.87
CA ASN A 45 11.39 -3.08 -4.03
C ASN A 45 10.58 -2.06 -3.21
N LEU A 46 10.08 -1.05 -3.90
CA LEU A 46 9.28 0.01 -3.28
C LEU A 46 7.97 -0.51 -2.68
N HIS A 47 7.36 -1.55 -3.28
CA HIS A 47 6.14 -2.15 -2.74
C HIS A 47 6.39 -2.80 -1.37
N SER A 48 7.55 -3.43 -1.18
CA SER A 48 7.92 -4.03 0.11
C SER A 48 7.98 -2.97 1.22
N ILE A 49 8.54 -1.79 0.95
CA ILE A 49 8.63 -0.70 1.94
C ILE A 49 7.23 -0.29 2.45
N PHE A 50 6.25 -0.17 1.55
CA PHE A 50 4.90 0.31 1.88
C PHE A 50 3.92 -0.79 2.32
N SER A 51 4.36 -2.04 2.47
CA SER A 51 3.50 -3.18 2.85
C SER A 51 3.87 -3.81 4.20
N ILE A 52 4.81 -3.23 4.94
CA ILE A 52 5.46 -3.85 6.10
C ILE A 52 5.16 -3.08 7.42
N PRO A 53 5.02 -3.77 8.57
CA PRO A 53 4.74 -3.12 9.85
C PRO A 53 5.91 -2.25 10.35
N THR A 54 5.60 -1.28 11.21
CA THR A 54 6.57 -0.31 11.77
C THR A 54 7.83 -0.96 12.35
N CYS A 55 7.67 -2.06 13.10
CA CYS A 55 8.79 -2.75 13.75
C CYS A 55 9.84 -3.32 12.78
N GLU A 56 9.45 -3.66 11.55
CA GLU A 56 10.40 -4.16 10.54
C GLU A 56 11.09 -2.99 9.81
N LEU A 57 10.42 -1.84 9.69
CA LEU A 57 11.04 -0.62 9.15
C LEU A 57 12.14 -0.08 10.09
N GLU A 58 11.94 -0.17 11.40
CA GLU A 58 12.92 0.24 12.43
C GLU A 58 14.19 -0.64 12.45
N ARG A 59 14.21 -1.77 11.73
CA ARG A 59 15.42 -2.61 11.59
C ARG A 59 16.39 -2.07 10.55
N VAL A 60 15.96 -1.09 9.76
CA VAL A 60 16.79 -0.44 8.75
C VAL A 60 17.62 0.66 9.41
N ASP A 61 18.92 0.70 9.10
CA ASP A 61 19.81 1.73 9.60
C ASP A 61 19.29 3.14 9.28
N ASP A 62 19.38 4.03 10.27
CA ASP A 62 18.86 5.41 10.25
C ASP A 62 17.33 5.57 10.19
N ILE A 63 16.55 4.48 10.33
CA ILE A 63 15.08 4.57 10.42
C ILE A 63 14.61 4.55 11.87
N ASP A 64 14.20 5.72 12.35
CA ASP A 64 13.58 5.88 13.66
C ASP A 64 12.07 5.65 13.62
N THR A 65 11.48 5.49 14.81
CA THR A 65 10.02 5.31 14.97
C THR A 65 9.22 6.42 14.32
N ALA A 66 9.72 7.66 14.32
CA ALA A 66 9.05 8.79 13.67
C ALA A 66 8.98 8.59 12.14
N THR A 67 10.08 8.19 11.51
CA THR A 67 10.15 7.92 10.07
C THR A 67 9.30 6.70 9.69
N ALA A 68 9.38 5.62 10.48
CA ALA A 68 8.57 4.43 10.26
C ALA A 68 7.06 4.72 10.38
N CYS A 69 6.67 5.53 11.36
CA CYS A 69 5.30 6.04 11.52
C CYS A 69 4.87 6.89 10.32
N GLN A 70 5.73 7.80 9.83
CA GLN A 70 5.46 8.62 8.65
C GLN A 70 5.14 7.77 7.41
N ILE A 71 5.94 6.72 7.15
CA ILE A 71 5.72 5.80 6.02
C ILE A 71 4.35 5.12 6.16
N ASN A 72 4.08 4.50 7.31
CA ASN A 72 2.82 3.79 7.54
C ASN A 72 1.59 4.71 7.56
N ALA A 73 1.74 5.96 8.00
CA ALA A 73 0.67 6.94 7.92
C ALA A 73 0.28 7.23 6.46
N VAL A 74 1.25 7.34 5.55
CA VAL A 74 0.97 7.51 4.12
C VAL A 74 0.28 6.29 3.53
N VAL A 75 0.71 5.07 3.89
CA VAL A 75 0.03 3.84 3.47
C VAL A 75 -1.44 3.85 3.88
N GLU A 76 -1.72 4.21 5.13
CA GLU A 76 -3.08 4.28 5.66
C GLU A 76 -3.91 5.38 4.98
N ILE A 77 -3.32 6.53 4.69
CA ILE A 77 -3.96 7.60 3.90
C ILE A 77 -4.32 7.09 2.51
N ILE A 78 -3.39 6.42 1.81
CA ILE A 78 -3.62 5.85 0.48
C ILE A 78 -4.76 4.83 0.55
N LYS A 79 -4.75 3.92 1.54
CA LYS A 79 -5.84 2.96 1.76
C LYS A 79 -7.18 3.66 1.90
N ARG A 80 -7.27 4.76 2.66
CA ARG A 80 -8.50 5.53 2.83
C ARG A 80 -8.92 6.32 1.59
N LEU A 81 -7.97 6.81 0.81
CA LEU A 81 -8.24 7.53 -0.44
C LEU A 81 -8.75 6.58 -1.54
N LEU A 82 -8.16 5.38 -1.60
CA LEU A 82 -8.60 4.33 -2.53
C LEU A 82 -9.83 3.59 -2.02
N TYR A 83 -10.12 3.66 -0.73
CA TYR A 83 -11.37 3.17 -0.16
C TYR A 83 -12.52 4.02 -0.68
N ILE A 84 -13.32 3.44 -1.56
CA ILE A 84 -14.54 4.08 -2.05
C ILE A 84 -15.64 3.77 -1.03
N PRO A 85 -16.13 4.76 -0.26
CA PRO A 85 -17.14 4.49 0.75
C PRO A 85 -18.40 3.91 0.11
N PRO A 86 -19.10 2.99 0.79
CA PRO A 86 -20.30 2.36 0.27
C PRO A 86 -21.45 3.38 0.29
N LYS A 87 -21.55 4.15 -0.79
CA LYS A 87 -22.81 4.77 -1.20
C LYS A 87 -23.13 4.19 -2.57
N THR A 88 -23.65 2.96 -2.50
CA THR A 88 -24.26 2.18 -3.58
C THR A 88 -23.32 1.77 -4.73
N HIS A 89 -22.48 0.76 -4.49
CA HIS A 89 -21.84 0.03 -5.58
C HIS A 89 -22.70 -1.18 -5.93
N HIS A 90 -23.22 -1.20 -7.14
CA HIS A 90 -23.82 -2.41 -7.70
C HIS A 90 -22.70 -3.22 -8.35
N ILE A 91 -22.64 -4.52 -8.06
CA ILE A 91 -21.65 -5.41 -8.67
C ILE A 91 -22.32 -6.16 -9.83
N TYR A 92 -21.95 -5.79 -11.05
CA TYR A 92 -22.40 -6.50 -12.26
C TYR A 92 -21.24 -7.22 -12.97
N SER A 93 -20.00 -6.96 -12.55
CA SER A 93 -18.81 -7.52 -13.18
C SER A 93 -17.68 -7.73 -12.19
N THR A 94 -16.69 -8.54 -12.58
CA THR A 94 -15.43 -8.72 -11.84
C THR A 94 -14.64 -7.42 -11.73
N SER A 95 -14.77 -6.50 -12.69
CA SER A 95 -14.18 -5.16 -12.63
C SER A 95 -14.74 -4.36 -11.46
N ASP A 96 -16.04 -4.48 -11.19
CA ASP A 96 -16.67 -3.78 -10.07
C ASP A 96 -16.22 -4.35 -8.72
N VAL A 97 -16.03 -5.67 -8.63
CA VAL A 97 -15.40 -6.30 -7.46
C VAL A 97 -13.99 -5.75 -7.23
N TYR A 98 -13.18 -5.63 -8.29
CA TYR A 98 -11.82 -5.11 -8.19
C TYR A 98 -11.78 -3.63 -7.76
N LYS A 99 -12.72 -2.79 -8.23
CA LYS A 99 -12.79 -1.39 -7.79
C LYS A 99 -13.08 -1.25 -6.29
N ILE A 100 -13.88 -2.18 -5.73
CA ILE A 100 -14.28 -2.15 -4.32
C ILE A 100 -13.18 -2.75 -3.44
N LEU A 101 -12.64 -3.91 -3.81
CA LEU A 101 -11.76 -4.70 -2.95
C LEU A 101 -10.28 -4.60 -3.32
N GLY A 102 -9.97 -4.31 -4.59
CA GLY A 102 -8.60 -4.30 -5.13
C GLY A 102 -7.62 -3.44 -4.33
N PRO A 103 -7.96 -2.20 -3.95
CA PRO A 103 -7.05 -1.35 -3.17
C PRO A 103 -6.65 -1.91 -1.80
N GLU A 104 -7.58 -2.59 -1.12
CA GLU A 104 -7.27 -3.24 0.15
C GLU A 104 -6.49 -4.54 -0.11
N MET A 105 -6.94 -5.33 -1.08
CA MET A 105 -6.39 -6.66 -1.35
C MET A 105 -4.98 -6.64 -1.96
N MET A 106 -4.61 -5.60 -2.71
CA MET A 106 -3.28 -5.49 -3.32
C MET A 106 -2.15 -5.37 -2.29
N LEU A 107 -2.47 -4.95 -1.06
CA LEU A 107 -1.50 -4.76 0.02
C LEU A 107 -1.42 -5.97 0.97
N LEU A 108 -2.15 -7.06 0.67
CA LEU A 108 -2.13 -8.26 1.49
C LEU A 108 -0.82 -9.03 1.31
N LYS A 109 -0.24 -9.45 2.43
CA LYS A 109 0.99 -10.27 2.46
C LYS A 109 0.74 -11.76 2.18
N GLN A 110 -0.52 -12.18 2.25
CA GLN A 110 -0.94 -13.57 2.07
C GLN A 110 -2.28 -13.59 1.34
N GLU A 111 -2.56 -14.68 0.64
CA GLU A 111 -3.83 -14.85 -0.06
C GLU A 111 -4.98 -14.90 0.95
N GLU A 112 -6.11 -14.28 0.58
CA GLU A 112 -7.33 -14.33 1.36
C GLU A 112 -8.49 -14.79 0.48
N PHE A 113 -9.27 -15.73 1.00
CA PHE A 113 -10.56 -16.08 0.43
C PHE A 113 -11.63 -15.25 1.13
N ARG A 114 -12.33 -14.43 0.34
CA ARG A 114 -13.37 -13.52 0.84
C ARG A 114 -14.69 -13.78 0.14
N VAL A 115 -15.79 -13.58 0.86
CA VAL A 115 -17.16 -13.64 0.34
C VAL A 115 -17.74 -12.24 0.31
N VAL A 116 -18.23 -11.84 -0.86
CA VAL A 116 -18.93 -10.57 -1.07
C VAL A 116 -20.43 -10.80 -0.93
N LEU A 117 -21.04 -10.16 0.07
CA LEU A 117 -22.49 -10.20 0.28
C LEU A 117 -23.15 -9.06 -0.49
N LEU A 118 -24.16 -9.41 -1.30
CA LEU A 118 -24.96 -8.49 -2.08
C LEU A 118 -26.43 -8.57 -1.67
N ASP A 119 -27.18 -7.49 -1.88
CA ASP A 119 -28.65 -7.54 -1.83
C ASP A 119 -29.26 -8.08 -3.14
N SER A 120 -30.59 -8.16 -3.20
CA SER A 120 -31.32 -8.62 -4.40
C SER A 120 -31.18 -7.72 -5.63
N LYS A 121 -30.61 -6.53 -5.48
CA LYS A 121 -30.30 -5.60 -6.57
C LYS A 121 -28.81 -5.58 -6.88
N ASN A 122 -28.02 -6.55 -6.42
CA ASN A 122 -26.56 -6.60 -6.54
C ASN A 122 -25.83 -5.46 -5.83
N GLN A 123 -26.48 -4.76 -4.89
CA GLN A 123 -25.82 -3.74 -4.10
C GLN A 123 -24.86 -4.40 -3.11
N PHE A 124 -23.61 -3.92 -3.08
CA PHE A 124 -22.61 -4.35 -2.11
C PHE A 124 -23.07 -4.06 -0.68
N LEU A 125 -23.21 -5.10 0.13
CA LEU A 125 -23.54 -5.01 1.55
C LEU A 125 -22.29 -5.01 2.42
N ARG A 126 -21.46 -6.05 2.28
CA ARG A 126 -20.19 -6.21 3.01
C ARG A 126 -19.32 -7.32 2.38
N CYS A 127 -18.07 -7.40 2.82
CA CYS A 127 -17.11 -8.42 2.42
C CYS A 127 -16.56 -9.11 3.67
N GLU A 128 -16.66 -10.43 3.74
CA GLU A 128 -16.22 -11.24 4.88
C GLU A 128 -14.99 -12.06 4.49
N ILE A 129 -13.98 -12.11 5.37
CA ILE A 129 -12.82 -12.97 5.19
C ILE A 129 -13.18 -14.37 5.69
N VAL A 130 -13.27 -15.33 4.78
CA VAL A 130 -13.60 -16.72 5.09
C VAL A 130 -12.35 -17.52 5.42
N SER A 131 -11.23 -17.20 4.77
CA SER A 131 -9.94 -17.83 5.07
C SER A 131 -8.78 -16.92 4.71
N ARG A 132 -7.67 -17.06 5.44
CA ARG A 132 -6.38 -16.50 5.08
C ARG A 132 -5.41 -17.66 4.87
N GLY A 133 -4.69 -17.64 3.75
CA GLY A 133 -3.82 -18.75 3.37
C GLY A 133 -2.71 -18.98 4.39
N SER A 134 -2.61 -20.22 4.89
CA SER A 134 -1.35 -20.79 5.39
C SER A 134 -0.90 -21.84 4.38
N SER A 135 0.22 -21.62 3.68
CA SER A 135 0.83 -22.50 2.68
C SER A 135 -0.13 -23.39 1.86
N SER A 136 -0.53 -22.88 0.70
CA SER A 136 -1.02 -23.62 -0.49
C SER A 136 -2.43 -24.23 -0.51
N ARG A 137 -3.24 -24.16 0.56
CA ARG A 137 -4.63 -24.67 0.50
C ARG A 137 -5.62 -23.81 1.28
N VAL A 138 -6.75 -23.48 0.64
CA VAL A 138 -7.94 -22.94 1.28
C VAL A 138 -8.99 -24.06 1.32
N LEU A 139 -9.37 -24.50 2.52
CA LEU A 139 -10.48 -25.42 2.76
C LEU A 139 -11.75 -24.59 2.99
N VAL A 140 -12.79 -24.87 2.21
CA VAL A 140 -14.11 -24.25 2.36
C VAL A 140 -15.08 -25.36 2.73
N GLU A 141 -15.54 -25.38 3.98
CA GLU A 141 -16.70 -26.18 4.40
C GLU A 141 -17.93 -25.27 4.37
N MET A 142 -18.91 -25.63 3.53
CA MET A 142 -20.26 -25.07 3.62
C MET A 142 -21.14 -26.10 4.33
N VAL A 143 -21.81 -25.67 5.41
CA VAL A 143 -22.85 -26.44 6.12
C VAL A 143 -24.21 -26.13 5.53
#